data_AF-A0A7X7A1J6-F1
#
_entry.id   AF-A0A7X7A1J6-F1
#
_cell.length_a   1.000
_cell.length_b   1.000
_cell.length_c   1.000
_cell.angle_alpha   90.00
_cell.angle_beta   90.00
_cell.angle_gamma   90.00
#
_symmetry.space_group_name_H-M   'P 1'
#
loop_
_entity.id
_entity.type
_entity.pdbx_description
1 polymer ?
#
loop_
_entity_poly.entity_id
_entity_poly.type
_entity_poly.pdbx_seq_one_letter_code
_entity_poly.pdbx_strand_id
1 'polypeptide(L)'
;MNYFSHSGKEISRRKFITTSAAVAAGVSIMPVGFSCAPQGAAKPDSKFGGVQIGAITYSWRSMPSSAQDILKYCVEAGISSIELMGNVAEEFAGIPAMPPRPSADATDQERENFREEAEVARGKQREWRLLVSMDAYKELRKMFNEAGVNLHIVKFSPSNWSDEEIDYVFKSA
;
A
#
# COMPACT_ATOMS: atom_id res chain seq x y z
N MET A 1 -17.59 -39.83 51.34
CA MET A 1 -16.92 -38.74 52.07
C MET A 1 -15.44 -39.08 52.14
N ASN A 2 -14.58 -38.42 51.36
CA ASN A 2 -13.12 -38.37 51.57
C ASN A 2 -12.56 -37.23 50.71
N TYR A 3 -12.01 -36.23 51.38
CA TYR A 3 -11.46 -34.99 50.82
C TYR A 3 -10.08 -35.24 50.22
N PHE A 4 -9.86 -34.85 48.97
CA PHE A 4 -8.52 -34.69 48.38
C PHE A 4 -8.06 -33.24 48.53
N SER A 5 -7.09 -33.03 49.41
CA SER A 5 -6.37 -31.75 49.60
C SER A 5 -5.43 -31.51 48.42
N HIS A 6 -5.58 -30.37 47.72
CA HIS A 6 -4.62 -29.90 46.72
C HIS A 6 -3.54 -29.06 47.41
N SER A 7 -2.32 -29.58 47.48
CA SER A 7 -1.14 -28.79 47.87
C SER A 7 -0.61 -28.03 46.65
N GLY A 8 -0.86 -26.72 46.60
CA GLY A 8 -0.24 -25.81 45.63
C GLY A 8 1.23 -25.57 46.01
N LYS A 9 2.15 -25.74 45.06
CA LYS A 9 3.55 -25.32 45.24
C LYS A 9 3.61 -23.79 45.22
N GLU A 10 3.81 -23.17 46.38
CA GLU A 10 4.09 -21.73 46.46
C GLU A 10 5.47 -21.40 45.89
N ILE A 11 5.50 -20.58 44.84
CA ILE A 11 6.75 -20.00 44.32
C ILE A 11 7.13 -18.81 45.20
N SER A 12 8.20 -18.97 45.99
CA SER A 12 8.69 -17.93 46.88
C SER A 12 9.34 -16.77 46.11
N ARG A 13 8.83 -15.55 46.34
CA ARG A 13 9.34 -14.27 45.79
C ARG A 13 10.86 -14.07 45.99
N ARG A 14 11.46 -14.69 47.01
CA ARG A 14 12.91 -14.63 47.25
C ARG A 14 13.72 -15.41 46.22
N LYS A 15 13.23 -16.55 45.71
CA LYS A 15 13.93 -17.30 44.65
C LYS A 15 13.98 -16.53 43.33
N PHE A 16 12.96 -15.71 43.03
CA PHE A 16 12.93 -14.88 41.82
C PHE A 16 14.02 -13.80 41.85
N ILE A 17 14.15 -13.08 42.96
CA ILE A 17 15.14 -12.00 43.10
C ILE A 17 16.58 -12.56 43.13
N THR A 18 16.81 -13.69 43.80
CA THR A 18 18.14 -14.31 43.83
C THR A 18 18.60 -14.81 42.45
N THR A 19 17.67 -15.23 41.58
CA THR A 19 18.02 -15.70 40.22
C THR A 19 18.42 -14.54 39.30
N SER A 20 17.89 -13.32 39.51
CA SER A 20 18.20 -12.15 38.69
C SER A 20 19.62 -11.60 38.86
N ALA A 21 20.25 -11.81 40.03
CA ALA A 21 21.58 -11.24 40.31
C ALA A 21 22.73 -12.01 39.62
N ALA A 22 22.57 -13.30 39.36
CA ALA A 22 23.63 -14.13 38.77
C ALA A 22 23.80 -13.91 37.24
N VAL A 23 22.79 -13.40 36.55
CA VAL A 23 22.85 -13.15 35.09
C VAL A 23 23.58 -11.85 34.75
N ALA A 24 23.57 -10.87 35.66
CA ALA A 24 24.15 -9.55 35.40
C ALA A 24 25.69 -9.53 35.32
N ALA A 25 26.37 -10.52 35.91
CA ALA A 25 27.84 -10.58 35.91
C ALA A 25 28.45 -11.35 34.73
N GLY A 26 27.63 -12.04 33.92
CA GLY A 26 28.12 -12.95 32.87
C GLY A 26 28.15 -12.39 31.43
N VAL A 27 27.63 -11.18 31.19
CA VAL A 27 27.44 -10.63 29.82
C VAL A 27 28.48 -9.58 29.44
N SER A 28 29.45 -9.28 30.32
CA SER A 28 30.36 -8.13 30.14
C SER A 28 31.51 -8.33 29.15
N ILE A 29 31.64 -9.47 28.47
CA ILE A 29 32.71 -9.68 27.46
C ILE A 29 32.19 -10.48 26.26
N MET A 30 31.21 -9.94 25.53
CA MET A 30 31.07 -10.25 24.11
C MET A 30 31.28 -8.96 23.33
N PRO A 31 32.17 -8.92 22.33
CA PRO A 31 32.21 -7.81 21.40
C PRO A 31 30.93 -7.90 20.58
N VAL A 32 29.89 -7.20 21.03
CA VAL A 32 28.74 -6.88 20.18
C VAL A 32 29.25 -5.93 19.12
N GLY A 33 29.77 -6.51 18.04
CA GLY A 33 29.93 -5.81 16.78
C GLY A 33 28.54 -5.42 16.29
N PHE A 34 28.01 -4.29 16.77
CA PHE A 34 26.94 -3.58 16.10
C PHE A 34 27.51 -2.98 14.82
N SER A 35 27.79 -3.84 13.86
CA SER A 35 27.86 -3.43 12.48
C SER A 35 26.41 -3.18 12.05
N CYS A 36 25.91 -1.97 12.32
CA CYS A 36 24.81 -1.41 11.56
C CYS A 36 25.33 -1.12 10.15
N ALA A 37 25.63 -2.17 9.39
CA ALA A 37 25.45 -2.10 7.96
C ALA A 37 23.95 -1.82 7.75
N PRO A 38 23.55 -0.88 6.89
CA PRO A 38 22.18 -0.82 6.46
C PRO A 38 21.93 -2.15 5.74
N GLN A 39 21.43 -3.15 6.46
CA GLN A 39 20.65 -4.20 5.82
C GLN A 39 19.56 -3.43 5.11
N GLY A 40 19.60 -3.44 3.77
CA GLY A 40 18.54 -2.82 2.98
C GLY A 40 17.23 -3.22 3.62
N ALA A 41 16.38 -2.22 3.93
CA ALA A 41 15.16 -2.44 4.67
C ALA A 41 14.48 -3.70 4.13
N ALA A 42 14.22 -4.68 5.00
CA ALA A 42 13.63 -5.93 4.57
C ALA A 42 12.38 -5.61 3.75
N LYS A 43 12.23 -6.26 2.60
CA LYS A 43 11.04 -6.09 1.76
C LYS A 43 9.79 -6.35 2.62
N PRO A 44 8.70 -5.59 2.42
CA PRO A 44 7.49 -5.78 3.20
C PRO A 44 6.98 -7.22 3.05
N ASP A 45 6.52 -7.79 4.16
CA ASP A 45 5.85 -9.09 4.19
C ASP A 45 4.63 -8.98 5.10
N SER A 46 3.46 -8.82 4.47
CA SER A 46 2.18 -8.67 5.16
C SER A 46 1.45 -10.01 5.33
N LYS A 47 2.21 -11.08 5.61
CA LYS A 47 1.68 -12.38 6.00
C LYS A 47 1.71 -12.55 7.51
N PHE A 48 0.54 -12.75 8.11
CA PHE A 48 0.40 -12.96 9.55
C PHE A 48 -0.22 -14.33 9.80
N GLY A 49 0.53 -15.24 10.42
CA GLY A 49 0.06 -16.61 10.64
C GLY A 49 -0.30 -17.35 9.35
N GLY A 50 0.36 -17.02 8.23
CA GLY A 50 0.07 -17.58 6.90
C GLY A 50 -1.04 -16.87 6.11
N VAL A 51 -1.75 -15.93 6.72
CA VAL A 51 -2.80 -15.15 6.04
C VAL A 51 -2.20 -13.93 5.36
N GLN A 52 -2.44 -13.78 4.05
CA GLN A 52 -2.05 -12.58 3.30
C GLN A 52 -2.99 -11.42 3.65
N ILE A 53 -2.41 -10.33 4.14
CA ILE A 53 -3.10 -9.05 4.32
C ILE A 53 -2.68 -8.10 3.21
N GLY A 54 -3.64 -7.39 2.63
CA GLY A 54 -3.42 -6.40 1.60
C GLY A 54 -4.31 -5.18 1.79
N ALA A 55 -4.11 -4.16 0.96
CA ALA A 55 -4.87 -2.92 1.00
C ALA A 55 -5.30 -2.46 -0.39
N ILE A 56 -6.52 -1.94 -0.50
CA ILE A 56 -6.90 -1.08 -1.63
C ILE A 56 -6.31 0.32 -1.42
N THR A 57 -5.69 0.90 -2.45
CA THR A 57 -4.98 2.18 -2.31
C THR A 57 -5.90 3.37 -2.03
N TYR A 58 -7.21 3.23 -2.25
CA TYR A 58 -8.22 4.20 -1.82
C TYR A 58 -8.24 4.44 -0.30
N SER A 59 -7.63 3.56 0.49
CA SER A 59 -7.39 3.77 1.92
C SER A 59 -6.58 5.03 2.20
N TRP A 60 -5.73 5.47 1.25
CA TRP A 60 -4.93 6.69 1.33
C TRP A 60 -5.50 7.88 0.54
N ARG A 61 -6.79 7.88 0.16
CA ARG A 61 -7.42 8.92 -0.69
C ARG A 61 -7.29 10.37 -0.23
N SER A 62 -6.95 10.59 1.04
CA SER A 62 -6.75 11.92 1.64
C SER A 62 -5.28 12.33 1.67
N MET A 63 -4.40 11.56 1.03
CA MET A 63 -2.96 11.77 0.92
C MET A 63 -2.57 11.90 -0.56
N PRO A 64 -1.38 12.44 -0.87
CA PRO A 64 -0.81 12.36 -2.22
C PRO A 64 -0.85 10.91 -2.74
N SER A 65 -1.16 10.73 -4.02
CA SER A 65 -1.47 9.40 -4.56
C SER A 65 -0.75 9.08 -5.87
N SER A 66 0.42 9.70 -6.10
CA SER A 66 1.30 9.23 -7.17
C SER A 66 1.70 7.77 -6.94
N ALA A 67 2.13 7.07 -7.99
CA ALA A 67 2.57 5.68 -7.85
C ALA A 67 3.72 5.53 -6.83
N GLN A 68 4.61 6.52 -6.77
CA GLN A 68 5.72 6.59 -5.84
C GLN A 68 5.24 6.83 -4.39
N ASP A 69 4.25 7.69 -4.19
CA ASP A 69 3.63 7.92 -2.88
C ASP A 69 2.98 6.64 -2.36
N ILE A 70 2.18 5.97 -3.20
CA ILE A 70 1.54 4.70 -2.84
C ILE A 70 2.58 3.64 -2.49
N LEU A 71 3.63 3.50 -3.30
CA LEU A 71 4.71 2.55 -3.03
C LEU A 71 5.38 2.83 -1.69
N LYS A 72 5.67 4.11 -1.41
CA LYS A 72 6.21 4.55 -0.13
C LYS A 72 5.31 4.14 1.03
N TYR A 73 4.01 4.39 0.94
CA TYR A 73 3.07 4.03 2.01
C TYR A 73 2.99 2.52 2.23
N CYS A 74 3.06 1.73 1.15
CA CYS A 74 3.09 0.27 1.27
C CYS A 74 4.33 -0.21 2.03
N VAL A 75 5.51 0.31 1.68
CA VAL A 75 6.78 -0.04 2.35
C VAL A 75 6.76 0.39 3.81
N GLU A 76 6.35 1.63 4.11
CA GLU A 76 6.29 2.16 5.48
C GLU A 76 5.28 1.40 6.35
N ALA A 77 4.15 0.98 5.77
CA ALA A 77 3.13 0.20 6.47
C ALA A 77 3.44 -1.31 6.54
N GLY A 78 4.51 -1.79 5.89
CA GLY A 78 4.81 -3.21 5.79
C GLY A 78 3.82 -4.02 4.95
N ILE A 79 3.09 -3.37 4.03
CA ILE A 79 2.10 -4.00 3.14
C ILE A 79 2.77 -4.49 1.86
N SER A 80 2.60 -5.78 1.56
CA SER A 80 3.25 -6.48 0.43
C SER A 80 2.30 -6.86 -0.71
N SER A 81 1.00 -6.52 -0.59
CA SER A 81 -0.06 -6.95 -1.51
C SER A 81 -1.13 -5.87 -1.60
N ILE A 82 -1.45 -5.38 -2.80
CA ILE A 82 -2.42 -4.28 -2.98
C ILE A 82 -3.38 -4.45 -4.18
N GLU A 83 -4.53 -3.80 -4.05
CA GLU A 83 -5.43 -3.40 -5.15
C GLU A 83 -5.17 -1.92 -5.46
N LEU A 84 -4.61 -1.65 -6.64
CA LEU A 84 -4.25 -0.29 -7.07
C LEU A 84 -5.46 0.40 -7.71
N MET A 85 -5.78 1.61 -7.27
CA MET A 85 -6.77 2.45 -7.94
C MET A 85 -6.31 2.82 -9.36
N GLY A 86 -7.20 2.66 -10.34
CA GLY A 86 -6.89 2.86 -11.76
C GLY A 86 -6.38 4.26 -12.10
N ASN A 87 -6.85 5.30 -11.42
CA ASN A 87 -6.36 6.67 -11.65
C ASN A 87 -4.86 6.82 -11.36
N VAL A 88 -4.31 6.07 -10.39
CA VAL A 88 -2.88 6.09 -10.08
C VAL A 88 -2.07 5.43 -11.20
N ALA A 89 -2.61 4.34 -11.76
CA ALA A 89 -1.97 3.63 -12.87
C ALA A 89 -2.02 4.47 -14.16
N GLU A 90 -3.16 5.09 -14.46
CA GLU A 90 -3.32 5.98 -15.62
C GLU A 90 -2.45 7.24 -15.51
N GLU A 91 -2.36 7.84 -14.33
CA GLU A 91 -1.48 8.99 -14.07
C GLU A 91 -0.01 8.64 -14.31
N PHE A 92 0.45 7.48 -13.81
CA PHE A 92 1.81 6.99 -14.07
C PHE A 92 2.06 6.76 -15.56
N ALA A 93 1.06 6.25 -16.29
CA ALA A 93 1.12 6.04 -17.73
C ALA A 93 1.02 7.33 -18.56
N GLY A 94 0.77 8.48 -17.92
CA GLY A 94 0.74 9.79 -18.59
C GLY A 94 -0.62 10.15 -19.20
N ILE A 95 -1.72 9.73 -18.59
CA ILE A 95 -3.05 10.15 -18.99
C ILE A 95 -3.19 11.69 -18.99
N PRO A 96 -3.91 12.29 -19.96
CA PRO A 96 -4.19 13.73 -19.95
C PRO A 96 -4.88 14.17 -18.65
N ALA A 97 -4.40 15.28 -18.08
CA ALA A 97 -4.91 15.82 -16.82
C ALA A 97 -6.37 16.29 -16.95
N MET A 98 -7.14 16.10 -15.87
CA MET A 98 -8.47 16.68 -15.71
C MET A 98 -8.36 18.13 -15.24
N PRO A 99 -9.32 19.00 -15.60
CA PRO A 99 -9.39 20.34 -14.99
C PRO A 99 -9.56 20.23 -13.47
N PRO A 100 -9.04 21.19 -12.68
CA PRO A 100 -9.21 21.21 -11.24
C PRO A 100 -10.69 21.19 -10.86
N ARG A 101 -11.04 20.38 -9.86
CA ARG A 101 -12.42 20.34 -9.38
C ARG A 101 -12.78 21.69 -8.77
N PRO A 102 -13.94 22.29 -9.11
CA PRO A 102 -14.38 23.53 -8.51
C PRO A 102 -14.55 23.38 -7.00
N SER A 103 -14.35 24.48 -6.28
CA SER A 103 -14.59 24.54 -4.84
C SER A 103 -16.08 24.30 -4.52
N ALA A 104 -16.36 24.02 -3.25
CA ALA A 104 -17.73 23.78 -2.80
C ALA A 104 -18.63 25.02 -2.98
N ASP A 105 -18.05 26.22 -2.94
CA ASP A 105 -18.69 27.53 -3.07
C ASP A 105 -18.66 28.09 -4.51
N ALA A 106 -18.17 27.33 -5.49
CA ALA A 106 -18.14 27.76 -6.89
C ALA A 106 -19.54 28.12 -7.43
N THR A 107 -19.60 29.19 -8.22
CA THR A 107 -20.79 29.68 -8.92
C THR A 107 -21.29 28.70 -9.97
N ASP A 108 -22.54 28.86 -10.41
CA ASP A 108 -23.11 28.01 -11.46
C ASP A 108 -22.34 28.13 -12.78
N GLN A 109 -21.84 29.33 -13.12
CA GLN A 109 -21.03 29.54 -14.32
C GLN A 109 -19.69 28.82 -14.24
N GLU A 110 -18.99 28.88 -13.10
CA GLU A 110 -17.72 28.16 -12.91
C GLU A 110 -17.93 26.64 -12.97
N ARG A 111 -19.06 26.14 -12.45
CA ARG A 111 -19.42 24.72 -12.55
C ARG A 111 -19.73 24.31 -13.99
N GLU A 112 -20.37 25.17 -14.78
CA GLU A 112 -20.63 24.92 -16.20
C GLU A 112 -19.33 24.90 -16.99
N ASN A 113 -18.46 25.90 -16.82
CA ASN A 113 -17.15 25.94 -17.46
C ASN A 113 -16.33 24.68 -17.15
N PHE A 114 -16.33 24.25 -15.88
CA PHE A 114 -15.70 22.99 -15.49
C PHE A 114 -16.34 21.77 -16.19
N ARG A 115 -17.66 21.71 -16.34
CA ARG A 115 -18.33 20.61 -17.05
C ARG A 115 -17.85 20.54 -18.50
N GLU A 116 -17.84 21.66 -19.21
CA GLU A 116 -17.38 21.75 -20.60
C GLU A 116 -15.91 21.33 -20.74
N GLU A 117 -15.02 21.91 -19.92
CA GLU A 117 -13.59 21.55 -19.94
C GLU A 117 -13.36 20.08 -19.59
N ALA A 118 -14.14 19.54 -18.63
CA ALA A 118 -14.02 18.16 -18.20
C ALA A 118 -14.53 17.19 -19.28
N GLU A 119 -15.54 17.54 -20.08
CA GLU A 119 -15.96 16.73 -21.23
C GLU A 119 -14.87 16.69 -22.31
N VAL A 120 -14.26 17.84 -22.61
CA VAL A 120 -13.13 17.90 -23.55
C VAL A 120 -11.95 17.06 -23.05
N ALA A 121 -11.62 17.14 -21.76
CA ALA A 121 -10.58 16.32 -21.14
C ALA A 121 -10.92 14.83 -21.20
N ARG A 122 -12.17 14.43 -20.90
CA ARG A 122 -12.63 13.04 -21.03
C ARG A 122 -12.49 12.51 -22.45
N GLY A 123 -12.80 13.32 -23.46
CA GLY A 123 -12.60 12.95 -24.87
C GLY A 123 -11.13 12.64 -25.18
N LYS A 124 -10.21 13.50 -24.73
CA LYS A 124 -8.76 13.27 -24.86
C LYS A 124 -8.29 12.02 -24.12
N GLN A 125 -8.82 11.76 -22.93
CA GLN A 125 -8.50 10.55 -22.16
C GLN A 125 -8.96 9.28 -22.87
N ARG A 126 -10.17 9.30 -23.47
CA ARG A 126 -10.66 8.18 -24.28
C ARG A 126 -9.71 7.88 -25.44
N GLU A 127 -9.38 8.89 -26.24
CA GLU A 127 -8.44 8.73 -27.36
C GLU A 127 -7.08 8.20 -26.89
N TRP A 128 -6.58 8.72 -25.76
CA TRP A 128 -5.34 8.25 -25.16
C TRP A 128 -5.40 6.76 -24.74
N ARG A 129 -6.49 6.30 -24.11
CA ARG A 129 -6.65 4.88 -23.71
C ARG A 129 -6.58 3.92 -24.89
N LEU A 130 -7.06 4.34 -26.05
CA LEU A 130 -7.03 3.53 -27.28
C LEU A 130 -5.63 3.43 -27.91
N LEU A 131 -4.74 4.38 -27.60
CA LEU A 131 -3.43 4.52 -28.25
C LEU A 131 -2.24 4.19 -27.35
N VAL A 132 -2.41 4.27 -26.02
CA VAL A 132 -1.32 4.11 -25.07
C VAL A 132 -0.73 2.69 -25.11
N SER A 133 0.61 2.60 -25.04
CA SER A 133 1.32 1.32 -24.90
C SER A 133 1.16 0.75 -23.49
N MET A 134 1.12 -0.58 -23.37
CA MET A 134 1.14 -1.26 -22.07
C MET A 134 2.52 -1.23 -21.38
N ASP A 135 3.55 -0.66 -21.99
CA ASP A 135 4.90 -0.65 -21.42
C ASP A 135 4.98 0.12 -20.10
N ALA A 136 4.29 1.25 -19.98
CA ALA A 136 4.21 1.99 -18.72
C ALA A 136 3.58 1.16 -17.58
N TYR A 137 2.59 0.32 -17.89
CA TYR A 137 1.98 -0.60 -16.91
C TYR A 137 2.93 -1.71 -16.47
N LYS A 138 3.75 -2.23 -17.40
CA LYS A 138 4.82 -3.19 -17.08
C LYS A 138 5.89 -2.54 -16.19
N GLU A 139 6.28 -1.31 -16.49
CA GLU A 139 7.23 -0.54 -15.68
C GLU A 139 6.68 -0.25 -14.28
N LEU A 140 5.41 0.11 -14.18
CA LEU A 140 4.70 0.30 -12.91
C LEU A 140 4.73 -0.99 -12.08
N ARG A 141 4.32 -2.12 -12.67
CA ARG A 141 4.37 -3.44 -12.00
C ARG A 141 5.78 -3.80 -11.56
N LYS A 142 6.79 -3.54 -12.40
CA LYS A 142 8.19 -3.77 -12.09
C LYS A 142 8.63 -2.94 -10.88
N MET A 143 8.34 -1.64 -10.87
CA MET A 143 8.69 -0.73 -9.78
C MET A 143 8.15 -1.21 -8.43
N PHE A 144 6.88 -1.65 -8.38
CA PHE A 144 6.27 -2.19 -7.16
C PHE A 144 6.92 -3.53 -6.74
N ASN A 145 7.10 -4.46 -7.69
CA ASN A 145 7.69 -5.77 -7.41
C ASN A 145 9.14 -5.68 -6.91
N GLU A 146 9.93 -4.74 -7.44
CA GLU A 146 11.32 -4.51 -7.00
C GLU A 146 11.38 -4.13 -5.52
N ALA A 147 10.42 -3.33 -5.05
CA ALA A 147 10.27 -2.96 -3.64
C ALA A 147 9.63 -4.05 -2.77
N GLY A 148 9.16 -5.16 -3.35
CA GLY A 148 8.49 -6.25 -2.64
C GLY A 148 6.98 -6.07 -2.43
N VAL A 149 6.35 -5.17 -3.18
CA VAL A 149 4.90 -4.95 -3.14
C VAL A 149 4.27 -5.53 -4.40
N ASN A 150 3.31 -6.43 -4.25
CA ASN A 150 2.66 -7.10 -5.38
C ASN A 150 1.35 -6.39 -5.75
N LEU A 151 1.24 -6.00 -7.02
CA LEU A 151 0.00 -5.52 -7.63
C LEU A 151 -0.85 -6.71 -8.08
N HIS A 152 -1.93 -7.00 -7.35
CA HIS A 152 -2.84 -8.10 -7.72
C HIS A 152 -4.00 -7.66 -8.60
N ILE A 153 -4.50 -6.45 -8.37
CA ILE A 153 -5.70 -5.91 -9.03
C ILE A 153 -5.44 -4.44 -9.35
N VAL A 154 -5.90 -3.99 -10.52
CA VAL A 154 -6.09 -2.57 -10.82
C VAL A 154 -7.59 -2.29 -10.92
N LYS A 155 -8.08 -1.36 -10.11
CA LYS A 155 -9.50 -1.05 -9.98
C LYS A 155 -9.87 0.18 -10.82
N PHE A 156 -10.46 -0.09 -11.98
CA PHE A 156 -11.07 0.94 -12.83
C PHE A 156 -12.55 1.16 -12.50
N SER A 157 -13.10 2.30 -12.93
CA SER A 157 -14.52 2.66 -12.79
C SER A 157 -15.15 2.97 -14.17
N PRO A 158 -15.37 1.95 -15.02
CA PRO A 158 -15.66 2.14 -16.44
C PRO A 158 -17.16 2.35 -16.77
N SER A 159 -17.96 2.92 -15.86
CA SER A 159 -19.43 2.89 -15.98
C SER A 159 -20.00 3.48 -17.28
N ASN A 160 -19.26 4.38 -17.92
CA ASN A 160 -19.64 5.07 -19.17
C ASN A 160 -18.55 4.94 -20.26
N TRP A 161 -17.74 3.89 -20.19
CA TRP A 161 -16.65 3.64 -21.16
C TRP A 161 -17.17 2.85 -22.36
N SER A 162 -16.58 3.05 -23.54
CA SER A 162 -16.89 2.21 -24.71
C SER A 162 -16.32 0.80 -24.54
N ASP A 163 -16.75 -0.14 -25.38
CA ASP A 163 -16.21 -1.51 -25.38
C ASP A 163 -14.69 -1.51 -25.62
N GLU A 164 -14.19 -0.63 -26.49
CA GLU A 164 -12.75 -0.50 -26.76
C GLU A 164 -11.97 0.05 -25.55
N GLU A 165 -12.57 0.96 -24.77
CA GLU A 165 -12.00 1.41 -23.50
C GLU A 165 -12.02 0.30 -22.44
N ILE A 166 -13.04 -0.57 -22.44
CA ILE A 166 -13.10 -1.74 -21.56
C ILE A 166 -12.02 -2.77 -21.95
N ASP A 167 -11.78 -3.01 -23.23
CA ASP A 167 -10.69 -3.87 -23.71
C ASP A 167 -9.32 -3.36 -23.26
N TYR A 168 -9.14 -2.04 -23.23
CA TYR A 168 -7.94 -1.42 -22.68
C TYR A 168 -7.74 -1.77 -21.19
N VAL A 169 -8.80 -1.77 -20.37
CA VAL A 169 -8.73 -2.16 -18.95
C VAL A 169 -8.14 -3.56 -18.80
N PHE A 170 -8.64 -4.53 -19.57
CA PHE A 170 -8.15 -5.90 -19.51
C PHE A 170 -6.69 -6.06 -19.97
N LYS A 171 -6.22 -5.21 -20.90
CA LYS A 171 -4.82 -5.20 -21.34
C LYS A 171 -3.87 -4.56 -20.32
N SER A 172 -4.38 -3.61 -19.52
CA SER A 172 -3.61 -2.86 -18.53
C SER A 172 -3.34 -3.58 -17.20
N ALA A 173 -4.02 -4.72 -16.98
CA ALA A 173 -3.97 -5.51 -15.75
C ALA A 173 -2.69 -6.35 -15.62
#